data_AF-A0A9D2LNJ8-F1
#
_entry.id   AF-A0A9D2LNJ8-F1
#
_cell.length_a   1.000
_cell.length_b   1.000
_cell.length_c   1.000
_cell.angle_alpha   90.00
_cell.angle_beta   90.00
_cell.angle_gamma   90.00
#
_symmetry.space_group_name_H-M   'P 1'
#
loop_
_entity.id
_entity.type
_entity.pdbx_description
1 polymer ?
#
loop_
_entity_poly.entity_id
_entity_poly.type
_entity_poly.pdbx_seq_one_letter_code
_entity_poly.pdbx_strand_id
1 'polypeptide(L)' 'METVNRLKECLHSIGVIFEEDKENFLLSDVVEDSLMFVTLITEMEQEFEIEIPDEYIVPGRLASFKDLVEMVEELSAANE' A
#
# COMPACT_ATOMS: atom_id res chain seq x y z
N MET A 1 8.20 -6.73 9.67
CA MET A 1 8.89 -7.27 8.46
C MET A 1 7.96 -8.09 7.56
N GLU A 2 6.91 -8.73 8.09
CA GLU A 2 5.89 -9.40 7.25
C GLU A 2 5.07 -8.42 6.39
N THR A 3 4.67 -7.27 6.94
CA THR A 3 3.85 -6.26 6.25
C THR A 3 4.44 -5.80 4.92
N VAL A 4 5.75 -5.53 4.89
CA VAL A 4 6.47 -5.09 3.68
C VAL A 4 6.40 -6.14 2.57
N ASN A 5 6.64 -7.42 2.91
CA ASN A 5 6.62 -8.49 1.92
C ASN A 5 5.20 -8.69 1.36
N ARG A 6 4.18 -8.72 2.22
CA ARG A 6 2.78 -8.84 1.79
C ARG A 6 2.35 -7.66 0.92
N LEU A 7 2.73 -6.43 1.27
CA LEU A 7 2.49 -5.24 0.44
C LEU A 7 3.14 -5.31 -0.93
N LYS A 8 4.38 -5.82 -1.01
CA LYS A 8 5.05 -6.08 -2.28
C LYS A 8 4.29 -7.12 -3.11
N GLU A 9 3.77 -8.17 -2.48
CA GLU A 9 2.91 -9.15 -3.16
C GLU A 9 1.59 -8.52 -3.67
N CYS A 10 0.94 -7.65 -2.90
CA CYS A 10 -0.24 -6.90 -3.35
C CYS A 10 0.07 -6.07 -4.61
N LEU A 11 1.20 -5.34 -4.62
CA LEU A 11 1.65 -4.58 -5.80
C LEU A 11 1.91 -5.48 -7.01
N HIS A 12 2.56 -6.63 -6.82
CA HIS A 12 2.74 -7.62 -7.88
C HIS A 12 1.41 -8.21 -8.37
N SER A 13 0.44 -8.44 -7.48
CA SER A 13 -0.89 -8.98 -7.78
C SER A 13 -1.66 -8.06 -8.74
N ILE A 14 -1.57 -6.75 -8.52
CA ILE A 14 -2.21 -5.73 -9.38
C ILE A 14 -1.42 -5.43 -10.67
N GLY A 15 -0.26 -6.07 -10.86
CA GLY A 15 0.59 -5.90 -12.05
C GLY A 15 1.53 -4.70 -12.00
N VAL A 16 1.77 -4.11 -10.83
CA VAL A 16 2.74 -3.03 -10.65
C VAL A 16 4.16 -3.60 -10.63
N ILE A 17 5.03 -3.04 -11.46
CA ILE A 17 6.45 -3.42 -11.56
C ILE A 17 7.27 -2.35 -10.83
N PHE A 18 8.06 -2.76 -9.84
CA PHE A 18 8.93 -1.89 -9.06
C PHE A 18 10.30 -2.55 -8.85
N GLU A 19 11.33 -1.76 -8.55
CA GLU A 19 12.66 -2.28 -8.25
C GLU A 19 12.69 -2.86 -6.83
N GLU A 20 12.85 -4.18 -6.71
CA GLU A 20 12.80 -4.92 -5.44
C GLU A 20 13.90 -4.50 -4.45
N ASP A 21 15.05 -4.06 -4.97
CA ASP A 21 16.21 -3.53 -4.23
C ASP A 21 15.96 -2.14 -3.60
N LYS A 22 14.88 -1.47 -3.99
CA LYS A 22 14.54 -0.14 -3.47
C LYS A 22 13.66 -0.28 -2.23
N GLU A 23 14.23 -0.05 -1.05
CA GLU A 23 13.50 -0.15 0.23
C GLU A 23 12.37 0.89 0.37
N ASN A 24 12.49 2.03 -0.33
CA ASN A 24 11.45 3.06 -0.35
C ASN A 24 11.36 3.70 -1.75
N PHE A 25 10.18 3.60 -2.36
CA PHE A 25 9.84 4.26 -3.61
C PHE A 25 8.57 5.10 -3.43
N LEU A 26 8.39 6.08 -4.32
CA LEU A 26 7.19 6.89 -4.36
C LEU A 26 6.08 6.11 -5.05
N LEU A 27 4.87 6.13 -4.48
CA LEU A 27 3.73 5.50 -5.11
C LEU A 27 3.42 6.15 -6.45
N SER A 28 3.60 7.47 -6.57
CA SER A 28 3.44 8.16 -7.85
C SER A 28 4.42 7.72 -8.95
N ASP A 29 5.47 6.96 -8.62
CA ASP A 29 6.44 6.42 -9.59
C ASP A 29 5.97 5.09 -10.19
N VAL A 30 5.13 4.35 -9.47
CA VAL A 30 4.68 2.99 -9.83
C VAL A 30 3.17 2.88 -10.01
N VAL A 31 2.42 3.80 -9.39
CA VAL A 31 0.97 3.94 -9.43
C VAL A 31 0.66 5.27 -10.13
N GLU A 32 0.51 5.19 -11.45
CA GLU A 32 0.22 6.37 -12.30
C GLU A 32 -1.27 6.72 -12.34
N ASP A 33 -2.15 5.73 -12.16
CA ASP A 33 -3.60 5.88 -12.27
C ASP A 33 -4.29 5.76 -10.91
N SER A 34 -5.30 6.62 -10.68
CA SER A 34 -6.13 6.57 -9.47
C SER A 34 -6.85 5.23 -9.31
N LEU A 35 -7.15 4.54 -10.41
CA LEU A 35 -7.72 3.20 -10.37
C LEU A 35 -6.74 2.17 -9.81
N MET A 36 -5.47 2.19 -10.24
CA MET A 36 -4.44 1.30 -9.67
C MET A 36 -4.25 1.56 -8.18
N PHE A 37 -4.34 2.83 -7.77
CA PHE A 37 -4.28 3.20 -6.36
C PHE A 37 -5.44 2.59 -5.56
N VAL A 38 -6.68 2.72 -6.04
CA VAL A 38 -7.85 2.13 -5.40
C VAL A 38 -7.74 0.60 -5.35
N THR A 39 -7.32 -0.05 -6.45
CA THR A 39 -7.14 -1.51 -6.48
C THR A 39 -6.09 -1.96 -5.46
N LEU A 40 -4.98 -1.23 -5.32
CA LEU A 40 -3.95 -1.52 -4.32
C LEU A 40 -4.53 -1.48 -2.91
N ILE A 41 -5.28 -0.42 -2.58
CA ILE A 41 -5.91 -0.25 -1.27
C ILE A 41 -6.88 -1.41 -0.99
N THR A 42 -7.76 -1.75 -1.93
CA THR A 42 -8.72 -2.85 -1.75
C THR A 42 -8.06 -4.23 -1.63
N GLU A 43 -6.95 -4.48 -2.33
CA GLU A 43 -6.15 -5.71 -2.14
C GLU A 43 -5.54 -5.74 -0.74
N MET A 44 -5.02 -4.61 -0.26
CA MET A 44 -4.47 -4.50 1.08
C MET A 44 -5.53 -4.69 2.17
N GLU A 45 -6.72 -4.10 2.03
CA GLU A 45 -7.83 -4.27 2.98
C GLU A 45 -8.22 -5.75 3.11
N GLN A 46 -8.28 -6.48 2.00
CA GLN A 46 -8.57 -7.91 1.98
C GLN A 46 -7.42 -8.76 2.54
N GLU A 47 -6.17 -8.44 2.19
CA GLU A 47 -4.99 -9.19 2.65
C GLU A 47 -4.76 -9.01 4.15
N PHE A 48 -4.86 -7.76 4.65
CA PHE A 48 -4.58 -7.43 6.05
C PHE A 48 -5.82 -7.44 6.94
N GLU A 49 -7.01 -7.70 6.38
CA GLU A 49 -8.30 -7.65 7.09
C GLU A 49 -8.50 -6.31 7.84
N ILE A 50 -8.11 -5.21 7.19
CA ILE A 50 -8.25 -3.83 7.69
C ILE A 50 -9.22 -3.03 6.83
N GLU A 51 -9.79 -1.97 7.38
CA GLU A 51 -10.55 -0.96 6.63
C GLU A 51 -9.71 0.33 6.54
N ILE A 52 -9.39 0.76 5.33
CA ILE A 52 -8.61 1.97 5.08
C ILE A 52 -9.58 3.12 4.80
N PRO A 53 -9.63 4.16 5.66
CA PRO A 53 -10.55 5.28 5.43
C PRO A 53 -10.19 6.03 4.14
N ASP A 54 -11.20 6.49 3.40
CA ASP A 54 -11.01 7.32 2.19
C ASP A 54 -10.13 8.57 2.44
N GLU A 55 -10.08 9.07 3.68
CA GLU A 55 -9.21 10.19 4.08
C GLU A 55 -7.71 9.89 3.94
N TYR A 56 -7.33 8.62 3.90
CA TYR A 56 -5.96 8.17 3.59
C TYR A 56 -5.75 8.02 2.08
N ILE A 57 -6.81 7.78 1.32
CA ILE A 57 -6.83 7.62 -0.14
C ILE A 57 -6.82 8.99 -0.83
N VAL A 58 -5.98 9.91 -0.34
CA VAL A 58 -5.84 11.26 -0.89
C VAL A 58 -4.42 11.44 -1.39
N PRO A 59 -4.23 11.90 -2.64
CA PRO A 59 -2.89 12.18 -3.17
C PRO A 59 -2.16 13.17 -2.26
N GLY A 60 -1.03 12.73 -1.69
CA GLY A 60 -0.20 13.51 -0.77
C GLY A 60 -0.17 13.00 0.67
N ARG A 61 -1.13 12.17 1.10
CA ARG A 61 -1.07 11.49 2.42
C ARG A 61 -0.34 10.15 2.32
N LEU A 62 -0.59 9.42 1.24
CA LEU A 62 0.14 8.21 0.87
C LEU A 62 1.02 8.55 -0.33
N ALA A 63 2.23 9.04 -0.04
CA ALA A 63 3.18 9.47 -1.08
C ALA A 63 4.21 8.37 -1.39
N SER A 64 4.64 7.63 -0.36
CA SER A 64 5.68 6.62 -0.48
C SER A 64 5.16 5.25 -0.04
N PHE A 65 5.86 4.20 -0.47
CA PHE A 65 5.62 2.84 -0.02
C PHE A 65 5.72 2.73 1.52
N LYS A 66 6.67 3.44 2.13
CA LYS A 66 6.81 3.49 3.58
C LYS A 66 5.55 4.02 4.29
N ASP A 67 4.87 5.03 3.74
CA ASP A 67 3.63 5.56 4.30
C ASP A 67 2.51 4.51 4.31
N LEU A 68 2.43 3.65 3.28
CA LEU A 68 1.50 2.52 3.26
C LEU A 68 1.83 1.50 4.34
N VAL A 69 3.11 1.14 4.48
CA VAL A 69 3.56 0.18 5.49
C VAL A 69 3.18 0.68 6.88
N GLU A 70 3.52 1.93 7.20
CA GLU A 70 3.22 2.53 8.50
C GLU A 70 1.71 2.58 8.75
N MET A 71 0.91 2.99 7.76
CA MET A 71 -0.55 2.99 7.88
C MET A 71 -1.12 1.61 8.15
N VAL A 72 -0.67 0.58 7.42
CA VAL A 72 -1.14 -0.80 7.61
C VAL A 72 -0.72 -1.33 8.97
N GLU A 73 0.50 -1.07 9.41
CA GLU A 73 0.96 -1.48 10.75
C GLU A 73 0.14 -0.79 11.85
N GLU A 74 -0.20 0.49 11.71
CA GLU A 74 -1.06 1.19 12.68
C GLU A 74 -2.49 0.62 12.71
N LEU A 75 -3.09 0.36 11.55
CA LEU A 75 -4.45 -0.19 11.45
C LEU A 75 -4.52 -1.65 11.92
N SER A 76 -3.54 -2.46 11.52
CA SER A 76 -3.47 -3.87 11.92
C SER A 76 -3.21 -4.01 13.42
N ALA A 77 -2.34 -3.19 14.00
CA ALA A 77 -2.07 -3.22 15.45
C ALA A 77 -3.24 -2.69 16.29
N ALA A 78 -4.09 -1.82 15.72
CA ALA A 78 -5.29 -1.31 16.39
C ALA A 78 -6.44 -2.34 16.43
N ASN A 79 -6.37 -3.40 15.62
CA ASN A 79 -7.38 -4.46 15.52
C ASN A 79 -7.07 -5.70 16.41
N GLU A 80 -6.01 -5.67 17.22
CA GLU A 80 -5.64 -6.70 18.23
C GLU A 80 -6.10 -6.33 19.65
#